data_AF-A0A238U3T5-F1
#
_entry.id   AF-A0A238U3T5-F1
#
_cell.length_a   1.000
_cell.length_b   1.000
_cell.length_c   1.000
_cell.angle_alpha   90.00
_cell.angle_beta   90.00
_cell.angle_gamma   90.00
#
_symmetry.space_group_name_H-M   'P 1'
#
loop_
_entity.id
_entity.type
_entity.pdbx_description
1 polymer ?
#
loop_
_entity_poly.entity_id
_entity_poly.type
_entity_poly.pdbx_seq_one_letter_code
_entity_poly.pdbx_strand_id
1 'polypeptide(L)'
;MNTTAKYSFNLPPETEVILRNRTITTYYAQLYKNEPNLYKWAGMAAFASFHIGTKLKLWDWENTPLKTFSNACKKKNRTIEDDFQIIRIINNKIFTEIGSIHLAFSQLEFDIFKNQLIQTKKNEIIIEAFNKLNEARTRLNAGETTEVVEKLIWEANIEILWHEQLFVVQPMFDKLSNTFSNLMSLIASFDYHINHKKTSWKLASRFIIFMFTKGLITLSKNYFIPNITHFEQRWSWISKDILAKWQALESNQIAIQEEISFLTQLEDRQLKLYKLKT
;
A
#
# COMPACT_ATOMS: atom_id res chain seq x y z
N MET A 1 20.38 28.61 0.63
CA MET A 1 19.44 28.65 1.77
C MET A 1 18.96 27.23 2.02
N ASN A 2 19.29 26.66 3.19
CA ASN A 2 18.91 25.29 3.57
C ASN A 2 17.44 25.25 3.99
N THR A 3 16.53 24.98 3.06
CA THR A 3 15.12 24.71 3.33
C THR A 3 14.83 23.22 3.26
N THR A 4 15.50 22.42 4.08
CA THR A 4 15.09 21.03 4.33
C THR A 4 14.28 20.98 5.62
N ALA A 5 13.06 21.51 5.58
CA ALA A 5 12.02 20.92 6.42
C ALA A 5 11.92 19.45 5.97
N LYS A 6 12.56 18.55 6.71
CA LYS A 6 12.60 17.13 6.39
C LYS A 6 11.21 16.57 6.67
N TYR A 7 10.34 16.61 5.67
CA TYR A 7 9.03 15.97 5.68
C TYR A 7 9.26 14.48 5.98
N SER A 8 8.94 14.09 7.22
CA SER A 8 9.26 12.77 7.73
C SER A 8 8.15 12.30 8.63
N PHE A 9 7.85 11.02 8.52
CA PHE A 9 6.92 10.37 9.43
C PHE A 9 7.59 10.13 10.76
N ASN A 10 6.90 10.46 11.85
CA ASN A 10 7.31 10.08 13.19
C ASN A 10 6.84 8.64 13.47
N LEU A 11 7.69 7.66 13.16
CA LEU A 11 7.42 6.24 13.37
C LEU A 11 8.04 5.74 14.68
N PRO A 12 7.34 4.87 15.44
CA PRO A 12 7.95 4.05 16.49
C PRO A 12 9.16 3.25 15.97
N PRO A 13 10.11 2.86 16.82
CA PRO A 13 11.26 2.05 16.41
C PRO A 13 10.81 0.72 15.78
N GLU A 14 11.67 0.11 14.95
CA GLU A 14 11.33 -1.15 14.27
C GLU A 14 11.06 -2.32 15.23
N THR A 15 11.62 -2.27 16.45
CA THR A 15 11.39 -3.24 17.53
C THR A 15 9.93 -3.26 18.00
N GLU A 16 9.22 -2.14 17.88
CA GLU A 16 7.80 -2.05 18.22
C GLU A 16 6.93 -2.42 17.01
N VAL A 17 7.05 -3.66 16.53
CA VAL A 17 6.51 -4.11 15.23
C VAL A 17 5.02 -3.77 15.05
N ILE A 18 4.20 -4.08 16.05
CA ILE A 18 2.75 -3.87 15.98
C ILE A 18 2.40 -2.38 16.05
N LEU A 19 3.01 -1.63 16.97
CA LEU A 19 2.78 -0.19 17.10
C LEU A 19 3.23 0.57 15.84
N ARG A 20 4.39 0.20 15.28
CA ARG A 20 4.92 0.78 14.05
C ARG A 20 4.00 0.51 12.86
N ASN A 21 3.49 -0.71 12.69
CA ASN A 21 2.55 -1.01 11.61
C ASN A 21 1.22 -0.26 11.78
N ARG A 22 0.67 -0.16 13.00
CA ARG A 22 -0.52 0.66 13.28
C ARG A 22 -0.28 2.13 12.94
N THR A 23 0.88 2.67 13.32
CA THR A 23 1.26 4.05 12.97
C THR A 23 1.36 4.26 11.45
N ILE A 24 1.94 3.30 10.72
CA ILE A 24 2.00 3.32 9.24
C ILE A 24 0.58 3.35 8.65
N THR A 25 -0.31 2.48 9.15
CA THR A 25 -1.72 2.42 8.74
C THR A 25 -2.42 3.76 8.97
N THR A 26 -2.25 4.35 10.15
CA THR A 26 -2.81 5.66 10.50
C THR A 26 -2.30 6.75 9.56
N TYR A 27 -1.00 6.79 9.23
CA TYR A 27 -0.47 7.80 8.31
C TYR A 27 -0.98 7.63 6.88
N TYR A 28 -1.15 6.41 6.37
CA TYR A 28 -1.80 6.19 5.08
C TYR A 28 -3.24 6.70 5.08
N ALA A 29 -4.01 6.38 6.13
CA ALA A 29 -5.38 6.83 6.25
C ALA A 29 -5.47 8.37 6.35
N GLN A 30 -4.53 9.01 7.06
CA GLN A 30 -4.46 10.47 7.16
C GLN A 30 -4.07 11.14 5.84
N LEU A 31 -3.12 10.58 5.09
CA LEU A 31 -2.82 11.04 3.74
C LEU A 31 -4.08 11.02 2.87
N TYR A 32 -4.76 9.87 2.80
CA TYR A 32 -6.01 9.77 2.05
C TYR A 32 -7.08 10.75 2.53
N LYS A 33 -7.32 10.86 3.83
CA LYS A 33 -8.32 11.76 4.42
C LYS A 33 -8.07 13.23 4.07
N ASN A 34 -6.82 13.63 3.88
CA ASN A 34 -6.47 15.02 3.59
C ASN A 34 -6.78 15.42 2.13
N GLU A 35 -6.55 14.55 1.15
CA GLU A 35 -6.89 14.78 -0.26
C GLU A 35 -7.46 13.49 -0.89
N PRO A 36 -8.69 13.07 -0.55
CA PRO A 36 -9.25 11.77 -0.96
C PRO A 36 -9.45 11.68 -2.48
N ASN A 37 -9.61 12.82 -3.15
CA ASN A 37 -9.69 12.86 -4.60
C ASN A 37 -8.36 12.51 -5.28
N LEU A 38 -7.21 12.76 -4.66
CA LEU A 38 -5.90 12.52 -5.29
C LEU A 38 -5.24 11.22 -4.80
N TYR A 39 -5.32 10.91 -3.51
CA TYR A 39 -4.48 9.88 -2.89
C TYR A 39 -5.10 8.49 -2.80
N LYS A 40 -5.67 7.99 -3.90
CA LYS A 40 -6.33 6.67 -3.96
C LYS A 40 -5.44 5.52 -3.48
N TRP A 41 -4.15 5.56 -3.84
CA TRP A 41 -3.14 4.61 -3.41
C TRP A 41 -2.99 4.59 -1.88
N ALA A 42 -2.94 5.77 -1.24
CA ALA A 42 -2.80 5.84 0.22
C ALA A 42 -4.03 5.25 0.93
N GLY A 43 -5.22 5.45 0.37
CA GLY A 43 -6.45 4.80 0.84
C GLY A 43 -6.30 3.29 0.83
N MET A 44 -6.03 2.70 -0.34
CA MET A 44 -5.80 1.24 -0.46
C MET A 44 -4.68 0.71 0.44
N ALA A 45 -3.57 1.46 0.54
CA ALA A 45 -2.42 1.11 1.37
C ALA A 45 -2.78 1.08 2.86
N ALA A 46 -3.69 1.92 3.34
CA ALA A 46 -4.17 1.89 4.72
C ALA A 46 -4.87 0.55 5.04
N PHE A 47 -5.80 0.12 4.19
CA PHE A 47 -6.48 -1.18 4.35
C PHE A 47 -5.49 -2.35 4.24
N ALA A 48 -4.61 -2.32 3.25
CA ALA A 48 -3.58 -3.35 3.09
C ALA A 48 -2.68 -3.46 4.33
N SER A 49 -2.21 -2.33 4.84
CA SER A 49 -1.33 -2.30 6.01
C SER A 49 -2.04 -2.76 7.28
N PHE A 50 -3.34 -2.46 7.45
CA PHE A 50 -4.16 -2.98 8.54
C PHE A 50 -4.25 -4.52 8.52
N HIS A 51 -4.51 -5.11 7.35
CA HIS A 51 -4.58 -6.57 7.20
C HIS A 51 -3.23 -7.22 7.51
N ILE A 52 -2.13 -6.63 7.03
CA ILE A 52 -0.78 -7.08 7.38
C ILE A 52 -0.55 -6.99 8.89
N GLY A 53 -0.92 -5.89 9.53
CA GLY A 53 -0.84 -5.73 10.98
C GLY A 53 -1.58 -6.82 11.75
N THR A 54 -2.77 -7.18 11.29
CA THR A 54 -3.56 -8.27 11.87
C THR A 54 -2.84 -9.62 11.73
N LYS A 55 -2.15 -9.87 10.62
CA LYS A 55 -1.32 -11.09 10.46
C LYS A 55 -0.05 -11.05 11.31
N LEU A 56 0.60 -9.89 11.43
CA LEU A 56 1.80 -9.73 12.25
C LEU A 56 1.52 -10.03 13.73
N LYS A 57 0.31 -9.76 14.25
CA LYS A 57 -0.09 -10.12 15.63
C LYS A 57 -0.06 -11.61 15.95
N LEU A 58 0.02 -12.48 14.93
CA LEU A 58 0.10 -13.94 15.12
C LEU A 58 1.50 -14.41 15.55
N TRP A 59 2.47 -13.50 15.60
CA TRP A 59 3.85 -13.80 15.97
C TRP A 59 4.26 -13.08 17.27
N ASP A 60 5.04 -13.75 18.11
CA ASP A 60 5.56 -13.20 19.37
C ASP A 60 6.80 -12.32 19.11
N TRP A 61 6.56 -11.05 18.82
CA TRP A 61 7.62 -10.07 18.56
C TRP A 61 8.38 -9.61 19.81
N GLU A 62 7.84 -9.83 21.00
CA GLU A 62 8.48 -9.42 22.26
C GLU A 62 9.66 -10.34 22.58
N ASN A 63 9.49 -11.64 22.33
CA ASN A 63 10.54 -12.64 22.57
C ASN A 63 11.33 -13.03 21.31
N THR A 64 10.95 -12.52 20.14
CA THR A 64 11.65 -12.83 18.87
C THR A 64 12.62 -11.72 18.48
N PRO A 65 13.94 -12.00 18.39
CA PRO A 65 14.91 -11.03 17.88
C PRO A 65 14.61 -10.60 16.45
N LEU A 66 14.70 -9.29 16.17
CA LEU A 66 14.54 -8.80 14.80
C LEU A 66 15.69 -9.24 13.90
N LYS A 67 15.32 -9.66 12.68
CA LYS A 67 16.28 -10.05 11.65
C LYS A 67 16.32 -8.99 10.55
N THR A 68 17.51 -8.76 10.01
CA THR A 68 17.67 -8.04 8.75
C THR A 68 17.17 -8.91 7.59
N PHE A 69 16.84 -8.29 6.46
CA PHE A 69 16.40 -9.03 5.27
C PHE A 69 17.41 -10.09 4.83
N SER A 70 18.70 -9.73 4.82
CA SER A 70 19.79 -10.67 4.48
C SER A 70 19.82 -11.87 5.42
N ASN A 71 19.68 -11.65 6.74
CA ASN A 71 19.73 -12.71 7.73
C ASN A 71 18.51 -13.64 7.66
N ALA A 72 17.31 -13.08 7.46
CA ALA A 72 16.09 -13.87 7.23
C ALA A 72 16.22 -14.74 5.96
N CYS A 73 16.86 -14.21 4.91
CA CYS A 73 17.02 -14.93 3.65
C CYS A 73 18.12 -16.00 3.66
N LYS A 74 19.19 -15.86 4.46
CA LYS A 74 20.39 -16.71 4.42
C LYS A 74 20.23 -18.10 5.02
N LYS A 75 19.19 -18.34 5.82
CA LYS A 75 19.03 -19.61 6.55
C LYS A 75 18.73 -20.76 5.60
N LYS A 76 19.52 -21.85 5.67
CA LYS A 76 19.33 -23.07 4.84
C LYS A 76 17.98 -23.75 5.12
N ASN A 77 17.57 -23.78 6.39
CA ASN A 77 16.27 -24.26 6.83
C ASN A 77 15.44 -23.06 7.32
N ARG A 78 14.71 -22.43 6.40
CA ARG A 78 13.83 -21.30 6.74
C ARG A 78 12.63 -21.75 7.54
N THR A 79 12.29 -20.94 8.52
CA THR A 79 11.13 -21.11 9.38
C THR A 79 10.05 -20.11 8.99
N ILE A 80 8.82 -20.36 9.44
CA ILE A 80 7.71 -19.40 9.28
C ILE A 80 8.05 -18.04 9.91
N GLU A 81 8.82 -18.02 11.00
CA GLU A 81 9.37 -16.80 11.60
C GLU A 81 10.15 -15.95 10.58
N ASP A 82 11.04 -16.59 9.81
CA ASP A 82 11.91 -15.89 8.86
C ASP A 82 11.05 -15.22 7.76
N ASP A 83 9.97 -15.87 7.35
CA ASP A 83 9.02 -15.30 6.39
C ASP A 83 8.18 -14.16 7.01
N PHE A 84 7.76 -14.26 8.29
CA PHE A 84 7.13 -13.13 9.00
C PHE A 84 8.04 -11.91 9.11
N GLN A 85 9.35 -12.11 9.32
CA GLN A 85 10.33 -11.03 9.30
C GLN A 85 10.39 -10.36 7.92
N ILE A 86 10.34 -11.14 6.83
CA ILE A 86 10.28 -10.61 5.47
C ILE A 86 8.99 -9.79 5.26
N ILE A 87 7.82 -10.27 5.69
CA ILE A 87 6.55 -9.52 5.59
C ILE A 87 6.61 -8.19 6.35
N ARG A 88 7.15 -8.19 7.58
CA ARG A 88 7.38 -6.96 8.36
C ARG A 88 8.26 -5.96 7.60
N ILE A 89 9.38 -6.45 7.04
CA ILE A 89 10.33 -5.63 6.29
C ILE A 89 9.68 -5.05 5.03
N ILE A 90 8.88 -5.84 4.30
CA ILE A 90 8.15 -5.38 3.11
C ILE A 90 7.24 -4.20 3.46
N ASN A 91 6.41 -4.32 4.52
CA ASN A 91 5.50 -3.24 4.92
C ASN A 91 6.26 -1.95 5.27
N ASN A 92 7.39 -2.07 5.98
CA ASN A 92 8.26 -0.93 6.27
C ASN A 92 8.90 -0.32 5.00
N LYS A 93 9.32 -1.17 4.06
CA LYS A 93 9.96 -0.73 2.80
C LYS A 93 8.96 0.00 1.91
N ILE A 94 7.74 -0.52 1.72
CA ILE A 94 6.69 0.17 0.95
C ILE A 94 6.42 1.55 1.54
N PHE A 95 6.26 1.65 2.87
CA PHE A 95 6.02 2.94 3.52
C PHE A 95 7.19 3.92 3.33
N THR A 96 8.41 3.43 3.49
CA THR A 96 9.61 4.25 3.32
C THR A 96 9.82 4.68 1.87
N GLU A 97 9.49 3.85 0.89
CA GLU A 97 9.76 4.12 -0.53
C GLU A 97 8.64 4.86 -1.24
N ILE A 98 7.38 4.56 -0.93
CA ILE A 98 6.21 5.09 -1.63
C ILE A 98 5.44 6.05 -0.73
N GLY A 99 5.25 5.71 0.54
CA GLY A 99 4.59 6.60 1.51
C GLY A 99 5.32 7.92 1.68
N SER A 100 6.66 7.90 1.73
CA SER A 100 7.48 9.12 1.83
C SER A 100 7.37 10.02 0.59
N ILE A 101 7.18 9.45 -0.60
CA ILE A 101 6.99 10.21 -1.84
C ILE A 101 5.64 10.93 -1.81
N HIS A 102 4.58 10.27 -1.36
CA HIS A 102 3.27 10.92 -1.19
C HIS A 102 3.34 12.07 -0.19
N LEU A 103 4.03 11.87 0.94
CA LEU A 103 4.23 12.94 1.91
C LEU A 103 4.99 14.12 1.31
N ALA A 104 6.09 13.86 0.57
CA ALA A 104 6.84 14.89 -0.13
C ALA A 104 5.95 15.68 -1.09
N PHE A 105 5.18 14.98 -1.92
CA PHE A 105 4.26 15.56 -2.89
C PHE A 105 3.12 16.40 -2.26
N SER A 106 2.76 16.09 -1.01
CA SER A 106 1.76 16.86 -0.25
C SER A 106 2.33 18.14 0.40
N GLN A 107 3.65 18.27 0.52
CA GLN A 107 4.29 19.35 1.30
C GLN A 107 5.21 20.25 0.48
N LEU A 108 5.70 19.77 -0.66
CA LEU A 108 6.64 20.50 -1.50
C LEU A 108 5.95 21.08 -2.73
N GLU A 109 6.43 22.23 -3.18
CA GLU A 109 6.15 22.71 -4.53
C GLU A 109 6.57 21.67 -5.56
N PHE A 110 5.77 21.53 -6.63
CA PHE A 110 5.91 20.41 -7.54
C PHE A 110 7.28 20.35 -8.24
N ASP A 111 7.84 21.49 -8.63
CA ASP A 111 9.16 21.54 -9.26
C ASP A 111 10.28 21.07 -8.32
N ILE A 112 10.19 21.43 -7.03
CA ILE A 112 11.15 20.97 -6.01
C ILE A 112 11.00 19.46 -5.83
N PHE A 113 9.76 18.98 -5.68
CA PHE A 113 9.45 17.56 -5.55
C PHE A 113 9.94 16.74 -6.74
N LYS A 114 9.65 17.17 -7.97
CA LYS A 114 10.05 16.49 -9.21
C LYS A 114 11.56 16.44 -9.34
N ASN A 115 12.25 17.55 -9.07
CA ASN A 115 13.71 17.59 -9.08
C ASN A 115 14.32 16.59 -8.09
N GLN A 116 13.72 16.42 -6.90
CA GLN A 116 14.18 15.40 -5.95
C GLN A 116 13.98 13.98 -6.46
N LEU A 117 12.86 13.66 -7.12
CA LEU A 117 12.66 12.33 -7.71
C LEU A 117 13.73 12.02 -8.77
N ILE A 118 14.04 13.00 -9.63
CA ILE A 118 15.06 12.86 -10.68
C ILE A 118 16.45 12.69 -10.05
N GLN A 119 16.82 13.55 -9.10
CA GLN A 119 18.12 13.48 -8.42
C GLN A 119 18.32 12.17 -7.65
N THR A 120 17.25 11.65 -7.05
CA THR A 120 17.26 10.34 -6.36
C THR A 120 17.08 9.15 -7.30
N LYS A 121 17.08 9.38 -8.62
CA LYS A 121 16.98 8.37 -9.69
C LYS A 121 15.77 7.44 -9.50
N LYS A 122 14.63 8.01 -9.12
CA LYS A 122 13.38 7.24 -9.05
C LYS A 122 13.00 6.75 -10.43
N ASN A 123 12.30 5.61 -10.46
CA ASN A 123 11.83 5.00 -11.69
C ASN A 123 10.90 5.98 -12.44
N GLU A 124 11.01 5.99 -13.77
CA GLU A 124 10.25 6.88 -14.64
C GLU A 124 8.73 6.76 -14.44
N ILE A 125 8.22 5.55 -14.17
CA ILE A 125 6.80 5.32 -13.89
C ILE A 125 6.33 6.13 -12.67
N ILE A 126 7.16 6.25 -11.63
CA ILE A 126 6.82 7.06 -10.46
C ILE A 126 6.85 8.55 -10.81
N ILE A 127 7.84 9.01 -11.58
CA ILE A 127 7.93 10.40 -12.00
C ILE A 127 6.70 10.79 -12.83
N GLU A 128 6.32 9.95 -13.80
CA GLU A 128 5.17 10.21 -14.66
C GLU A 128 3.84 10.10 -13.93
N ALA A 129 3.67 9.14 -13.02
CA ALA A 129 2.47 9.07 -12.20
C ALA A 129 2.27 10.34 -11.36
N PHE A 130 3.34 10.89 -10.77
CA PHE A 130 3.20 12.15 -10.03
C PHE A 130 3.08 13.39 -10.91
N ASN A 131 3.60 13.38 -12.15
CA ASN A 131 3.25 14.42 -13.15
C ASN A 131 1.74 14.43 -13.39
N LYS A 132 1.13 13.26 -13.63
CA LYS A 132 -0.33 13.11 -13.82
C LYS A 132 -1.12 13.58 -12.60
N LEU A 133 -0.68 13.21 -11.38
CA LEU A 133 -1.34 13.69 -10.16
C LEU A 133 -1.24 15.21 -9.99
N ASN A 134 -0.10 15.82 -10.36
CA ASN A 134 0.04 17.26 -10.27
C ASN A 134 -0.82 17.99 -11.32
N GLU A 135 -0.90 17.46 -12.53
CA GLU A 135 -1.81 17.95 -13.56
C GLU A 135 -3.26 17.88 -13.07
N ALA A 136 -3.68 16.73 -12.53
CA ALA A 136 -5.01 16.57 -11.95
C ALA A 136 -5.25 17.55 -10.79
N ARG A 137 -4.29 17.73 -9.89
CA ARG A 137 -4.36 18.71 -8.79
C ARG A 137 -4.59 20.13 -9.31
N THR A 138 -3.87 20.51 -10.37
CA THR A 138 -3.98 21.86 -10.97
C THR A 138 -5.37 22.08 -11.57
N ARG A 139 -5.89 21.08 -12.29
CA ARG A 139 -7.25 21.10 -12.88
C ARG A 139 -8.34 21.15 -11.80
N LEU A 140 -8.22 20.34 -10.75
CA LEU A 140 -9.13 20.35 -9.60
C LEU A 140 -9.15 21.72 -8.90
N ASN A 141 -7.98 22.35 -8.70
CA ASN A 141 -7.87 23.67 -8.11
C ASN A 141 -8.49 24.78 -9.00
N ALA A 142 -8.52 24.57 -10.31
CA ALA A 142 -9.24 25.42 -11.25
C ALA A 142 -10.77 25.14 -11.31
N GLY A 143 -11.26 24.19 -10.51
CA GLY A 143 -12.68 23.81 -10.45
C GLY A 143 -13.10 22.77 -11.49
N GLU A 144 -12.16 22.16 -12.23
CA GLU A 144 -12.48 21.13 -13.21
C GLU A 144 -12.70 19.77 -12.53
N THR A 145 -13.91 19.23 -12.62
CA THR A 145 -14.28 17.91 -12.09
C THR A 145 -14.83 17.00 -13.20
N THR A 146 -14.07 16.85 -14.28
CA THR A 146 -14.45 16.04 -15.44
C THR A 146 -14.05 14.57 -15.25
N GLU A 147 -14.72 13.66 -15.96
CA GLU A 147 -14.34 12.24 -16.03
C GLU A 147 -12.89 12.05 -16.49
N VAL A 148 -12.38 12.98 -17.31
CA VAL A 148 -10.98 12.99 -17.77
C VAL A 148 -10.02 13.20 -16.59
N VAL A 149 -10.31 14.15 -15.69
CA VAL A 149 -9.51 14.38 -14.48
C VAL A 149 -9.57 13.16 -13.56
N GLU A 150 -10.75 12.58 -13.36
CA GLU A 150 -10.90 11.37 -12.55
C GLU A 150 -10.10 10.19 -13.11
N LYS A 151 -10.17 9.95 -14.42
CA LYS A 151 -9.40 8.91 -15.09
C LYS A 151 -7.90 9.12 -14.92
N LEU A 152 -7.41 10.35 -15.08
CA LEU A 152 -6.00 10.71 -14.90
C LEU A 152 -5.50 10.39 -13.49
N ILE A 153 -6.31 10.67 -12.47
CA ILE A 153 -6.02 10.35 -11.07
C ILE A 153 -5.92 8.83 -10.86
N TRP A 154 -6.89 8.08 -11.38
CA TRP A 154 -6.89 6.63 -11.25
C TRP A 154 -5.70 5.98 -11.95
N GLU A 155 -5.40 6.40 -13.18
CA GLU A 155 -4.24 5.93 -13.93
C GLU A 155 -2.94 6.13 -13.15
N ALA A 156 -2.73 7.32 -12.60
CA ALA A 156 -1.55 7.61 -11.80
C ALA A 156 -1.43 6.73 -10.55
N ASN A 157 -2.53 6.56 -9.80
CA ASN A 157 -2.52 5.73 -8.59
C ASN A 157 -2.33 4.24 -8.90
N ILE A 158 -2.84 3.77 -10.04
CA ILE A 158 -2.64 2.39 -10.51
C ILE A 158 -1.18 2.19 -10.95
N GLU A 159 -0.56 3.16 -11.60
CA GLU A 159 0.86 3.11 -11.97
C GLU A 159 1.78 3.06 -10.75
N ILE A 160 1.48 3.86 -9.72
CA ILE A 160 2.17 3.81 -8.41
C ILE A 160 2.00 2.41 -7.80
N LEU A 161 0.79 1.88 -7.76
CA LEU A 161 0.51 0.55 -7.20
C LEU A 161 1.22 -0.55 -8.00
N TRP A 162 1.24 -0.47 -9.32
CA TRP A 162 1.95 -1.41 -10.18
C TRP A 162 3.46 -1.38 -9.90
N HIS A 163 4.04 -0.19 -9.83
CA HIS A 163 5.45 0.01 -9.49
C HIS A 163 5.78 -0.60 -8.12
N GLU A 164 4.95 -0.34 -7.10
CA GLU A 164 5.09 -0.94 -5.78
C GLU A 164 5.09 -2.47 -5.87
N GLN A 165 4.08 -3.05 -6.52
CA GLN A 165 3.89 -4.50 -6.58
C GLN A 165 5.01 -5.22 -7.34
N LEU A 166 5.56 -4.58 -8.39
CA LEU A 166 6.61 -5.17 -9.20
C LEU A 166 8.01 -4.90 -8.67
N PHE A 167 8.37 -3.65 -8.35
CA PHE A 167 9.75 -3.27 -8.04
C PHE A 167 10.06 -3.25 -6.55
N VAL A 168 9.05 -3.07 -5.69
CA VAL A 168 9.24 -3.01 -4.23
C VAL A 168 8.91 -4.37 -3.59
N VAL A 169 7.75 -4.93 -3.92
CA VAL A 169 7.23 -6.16 -3.30
C VAL A 169 7.83 -7.42 -3.91
N GLN A 170 7.81 -7.56 -5.25
CA GLN A 170 8.21 -8.81 -5.90
C GLN A 170 9.62 -9.29 -5.51
N PRO A 171 10.68 -8.44 -5.46
CA PRO A 171 12.03 -8.90 -5.14
C PRO A 171 12.13 -9.55 -3.74
N MET A 172 11.26 -9.15 -2.82
CA MET A 172 11.20 -9.73 -1.47
C MET A 172 10.29 -10.96 -1.42
N PHE A 173 9.19 -10.94 -2.17
CA PHE A 173 8.31 -12.10 -2.34
C PHE A 173 9.02 -13.28 -3.01
N ASP A 174 9.93 -13.04 -3.96
CA ASP A 174 10.80 -14.06 -4.55
C ASP A 174 11.74 -14.72 -3.53
N LYS A 175 11.84 -14.14 -2.33
CA LYS A 175 12.60 -14.69 -1.20
C LYS A 175 11.71 -15.31 -0.14
N LEU A 176 10.39 -15.46 -0.31
CA LEU A 176 9.58 -16.22 0.63
C LEU A 176 9.76 -17.73 0.40
N SER A 177 9.64 -18.53 1.47
CA SER A 177 9.65 -19.99 1.33
C SER A 177 8.41 -20.51 0.59
N ASN A 178 8.53 -21.60 -0.16
CA ASN A 178 7.39 -22.20 -0.88
C ASN A 178 6.24 -22.58 0.06
N THR A 179 6.56 -23.12 1.24
CA THR A 179 5.56 -23.47 2.26
C THR A 179 4.77 -22.25 2.71
N PHE A 180 5.45 -21.14 2.97
CA PHE A 180 4.80 -19.90 3.36
C PHE A 180 4.02 -19.25 2.22
N SER A 181 4.55 -19.25 1.00
CA SER A 181 3.85 -18.77 -0.19
C SER A 181 2.54 -19.53 -0.44
N ASN A 182 2.55 -20.86 -0.28
CA ASN A 182 1.36 -21.70 -0.40
C ASN A 182 0.34 -21.39 0.71
N LEU A 183 0.79 -21.29 1.97
CA LEU A 183 -0.06 -20.90 3.09
C LEU A 183 -0.69 -19.52 2.86
N MET A 184 0.11 -18.53 2.52
CA MET A 184 -0.33 -17.17 2.21
C MET A 184 -1.34 -17.15 1.08
N SER A 185 -1.16 -17.96 0.04
CA SER A 185 -2.12 -18.06 -1.07
C SER A 185 -3.48 -18.53 -0.59
N LEU A 186 -3.55 -19.54 0.28
CA LEU A 186 -4.79 -20.07 0.85
C LEU A 186 -5.52 -19.07 1.75
N ILE A 187 -4.76 -18.32 2.56
CA ILE A 187 -5.32 -17.39 3.56
C ILE A 187 -5.38 -15.93 3.09
N ALA A 188 -4.88 -15.62 1.89
CA ALA A 188 -4.92 -14.29 1.31
C ALA A 188 -6.37 -13.85 1.09
N SER A 189 -6.78 -12.92 1.93
CA SER A 189 -8.05 -12.23 1.88
C SER A 189 -7.82 -10.75 2.03
N PHE A 190 -8.64 -9.96 1.36
CA PHE A 190 -8.66 -8.51 1.47
C PHE A 190 -10.09 -8.07 1.75
N ASP A 191 -10.28 -7.19 2.73
CA ASP A 191 -11.60 -6.67 3.11
C ASP A 191 -11.54 -5.15 3.31
N TYR A 192 -12.45 -4.43 2.68
CA TYR A 192 -12.57 -2.99 2.86
C TYR A 192 -13.57 -2.60 3.96
N HIS A 193 -14.13 -3.55 4.70
CA HIS A 193 -15.02 -3.31 5.84
C HIS A 193 -14.34 -3.77 7.14
N ILE A 194 -13.57 -2.88 7.77
CA ILE A 194 -12.70 -3.21 8.90
C ILE A 194 -13.32 -2.81 10.24
N ASN A 195 -14.06 -1.69 10.27
CA ASN A 195 -14.68 -1.18 11.49
C ASN A 195 -15.90 -2.01 11.95
N HIS A 196 -16.50 -2.78 11.03
CA HIS A 196 -17.76 -3.49 11.29
C HIS A 196 -17.53 -4.99 11.57
N LYS A 197 -18.21 -5.53 12.59
CA LYS A 197 -18.07 -6.95 13.01
C LYS A 197 -18.56 -7.98 11.96
N LYS A 198 -19.15 -7.56 10.84
CA LYS A 198 -19.63 -8.45 9.77
C LYS A 198 -19.04 -8.03 8.42
N THR A 199 -18.12 -8.83 7.92
CA THR A 199 -17.58 -8.72 6.56
C THR A 199 -18.70 -8.70 5.51
N SER A 200 -18.67 -7.69 4.64
CA SER A 200 -19.51 -7.67 3.43
C SER A 200 -18.81 -8.44 2.32
N TRP A 201 -19.38 -9.57 1.89
CA TRP A 201 -18.85 -10.37 0.78
C TRP A 201 -18.70 -9.60 -0.54
N LYS A 202 -19.40 -8.47 -0.70
CA LYS A 202 -19.29 -7.58 -1.86
C LYS A 202 -17.98 -6.80 -1.89
N LEU A 203 -17.44 -6.44 -0.74
CA LEU A 203 -16.21 -5.65 -0.58
C LEU A 203 -15.01 -6.51 -0.17
N ALA A 204 -15.26 -7.74 0.25
CA ALA A 204 -14.22 -8.71 0.51
C ALA A 204 -13.81 -9.48 -0.76
N SER A 205 -12.55 -9.87 -0.80
CA SER A 205 -12.02 -10.77 -1.81
C SER A 205 -11.09 -11.81 -1.18
N ARG A 206 -11.06 -13.01 -1.77
CA ARG A 206 -10.13 -14.07 -1.40
C ARG A 206 -9.40 -14.52 -2.65
N PHE A 207 -8.07 -14.56 -2.56
CA PHE A 207 -7.21 -14.83 -3.71
C PHE A 207 -7.54 -16.17 -4.38
N ILE A 208 -7.60 -17.27 -3.60
CA ILE A 208 -7.93 -18.60 -4.15
C ILE A 208 -9.27 -18.60 -4.89
N ILE A 209 -10.31 -18.03 -4.28
CA ILE A 209 -11.64 -17.99 -4.90
C ILE A 209 -11.56 -17.23 -6.22
N PHE A 210 -10.92 -16.05 -6.23
CA PHE A 210 -10.71 -15.28 -7.44
C PHE A 210 -9.97 -16.08 -8.52
N MET A 211 -8.89 -16.78 -8.17
CA MET A 211 -8.08 -17.52 -9.13
C MET A 211 -8.91 -18.59 -9.85
N PHE A 212 -9.77 -19.32 -9.11
CA PHE A 212 -10.61 -20.36 -9.69
C PHE A 212 -11.88 -19.84 -10.39
N THR A 213 -12.35 -18.62 -10.12
CA THR A 213 -13.55 -18.07 -10.77
C THR A 213 -13.25 -17.11 -11.93
N LYS A 214 -12.30 -16.18 -11.74
CA LYS A 214 -12.00 -15.08 -12.67
C LYS A 214 -10.54 -15.10 -13.16
N GLY A 215 -9.67 -15.85 -12.49
CA GLY A 215 -8.24 -15.93 -12.78
C GLY A 215 -7.83 -17.08 -13.70
N LEU A 216 -8.76 -17.84 -14.29
CA LEU A 216 -8.46 -19.04 -15.08
C LEU A 216 -7.47 -18.79 -16.23
N ILE A 217 -7.58 -17.66 -16.93
CA ILE A 217 -6.64 -17.27 -18.00
C ILE A 217 -5.24 -17.00 -17.44
N THR A 218 -5.13 -16.42 -16.24
CA THR A 218 -3.84 -16.16 -15.60
C THR A 218 -3.23 -17.44 -15.03
N LEU A 219 -4.06 -18.37 -14.53
CA LEU A 219 -3.62 -19.69 -14.07
C LEU A 219 -3.05 -20.54 -15.22
N SER A 220 -3.73 -20.56 -16.37
CA SER A 220 -3.30 -21.39 -17.52
C SER A 220 -1.97 -20.94 -18.11
N LYS A 221 -1.60 -19.66 -17.94
CA LYS A 221 -0.30 -19.13 -18.37
C LYS A 221 0.83 -19.43 -17.38
N ASN A 222 0.53 -19.58 -16.10
CA ASN A 222 1.55 -19.58 -15.03
C ASN A 222 1.32 -20.69 -13.99
N TYR A 223 1.55 -21.95 -14.38
CA TYR A 223 1.68 -23.11 -13.48
C TYR A 223 0.40 -23.76 -12.93
N PHE A 224 -0.81 -23.31 -13.33
CA PHE A 224 -2.11 -23.87 -12.90
C PHE A 224 -2.40 -23.89 -11.38
N ILE A 225 -1.41 -23.57 -10.53
CA ILE A 225 -1.53 -23.53 -9.08
C ILE A 225 -1.58 -22.06 -8.64
N PRO A 226 -2.63 -21.65 -7.90
CA PRO A 226 -2.70 -20.34 -7.29
C PRO A 226 -1.49 -20.07 -6.37
N ASN A 227 -0.74 -19.01 -6.65
CA ASN A 227 0.35 -18.53 -5.83
C ASN A 227 0.33 -16.99 -5.75
N ILE A 228 0.01 -16.45 -4.57
CA ILE A 228 -0.05 -15.01 -4.32
C ILE A 228 1.32 -14.34 -4.44
N THR A 229 2.43 -15.10 -4.33
CA THR A 229 3.76 -14.52 -4.50
C THR A 229 4.15 -14.35 -5.97
N HIS A 230 3.46 -15.01 -6.89
CA HIS A 230 3.66 -14.83 -8.33
C HIS A 230 3.05 -13.49 -8.78
N PHE A 231 3.89 -12.61 -9.32
CA PHE A 231 3.48 -11.25 -9.71
C PHE A 231 2.22 -11.24 -10.59
N GLU A 232 2.19 -12.00 -11.69
CA GLU A 232 1.07 -11.93 -12.63
C GLU A 232 -0.26 -12.40 -12.02
N GLN A 233 -0.22 -13.40 -11.14
CA GLN A 233 -1.42 -13.91 -10.49
C GLN A 233 -1.94 -12.89 -9.48
N ARG A 234 -1.02 -12.34 -8.66
CA ARG A 234 -1.34 -11.27 -7.69
C ARG A 234 -1.85 -10.02 -8.39
N TRP A 235 -1.19 -9.57 -9.45
CA TRP A 235 -1.60 -8.39 -10.21
C TRP A 235 -2.96 -8.58 -10.88
N SER A 236 -3.24 -9.76 -11.43
CA SER A 236 -4.57 -10.09 -11.98
C SER A 236 -5.66 -9.98 -10.90
N TRP A 237 -5.39 -10.48 -9.68
CA TRP A 237 -6.31 -10.34 -8.55
C TRP A 237 -6.50 -8.88 -8.12
N ILE A 238 -5.40 -8.13 -7.99
CA ILE A 238 -5.44 -6.71 -7.60
C ILE A 238 -6.25 -5.91 -8.63
N SER A 239 -5.83 -5.98 -9.90
CA SER A 239 -6.38 -5.13 -10.96
C SER A 239 -7.84 -5.45 -11.32
N LYS A 240 -8.25 -6.71 -11.27
CA LYS A 240 -9.59 -7.13 -11.73
C LYS A 240 -10.63 -7.27 -10.62
N ASP A 241 -10.22 -7.18 -9.36
CA ASP A 241 -11.14 -7.42 -8.25
C ASP A 241 -10.91 -6.47 -7.07
N ILE A 242 -9.69 -6.34 -6.56
CA ILE A 242 -9.42 -5.43 -5.43
C ILE A 242 -9.65 -3.96 -5.82
N LEU A 243 -9.16 -3.52 -6.99
CA LEU A 243 -9.35 -2.14 -7.47
C LEU A 243 -10.83 -1.82 -7.70
N ALA A 244 -11.58 -2.71 -8.34
CA ALA A 244 -13.00 -2.51 -8.60
C ALA A 244 -13.80 -2.38 -7.28
N LYS A 245 -13.43 -3.16 -6.25
CA LYS A 245 -14.04 -3.07 -4.92
C LYS A 245 -13.68 -1.78 -4.19
N TRP A 246 -12.44 -1.30 -4.35
CA TRP A 246 -12.02 0.00 -3.83
C TRP A 246 -12.83 1.14 -4.45
N GLN A 247 -12.96 1.17 -5.78
CA GLN A 247 -13.81 2.12 -6.50
C GLN A 247 -15.26 2.08 -6.01
N ALA A 248 -15.80 0.88 -5.79
CA ALA A 248 -17.15 0.70 -5.27
C ALA A 248 -17.31 1.20 -3.82
N LEU A 249 -16.31 1.01 -2.95
CA LEU A 249 -16.35 1.58 -1.60
C LEU A 249 -16.24 3.11 -1.65
N GLU A 250 -15.30 3.64 -2.42
CA GLU A 250 -15.03 5.09 -2.47
C GLU A 250 -16.20 5.89 -3.03
N SER A 251 -16.99 5.32 -3.95
CA SER A 251 -18.23 5.96 -4.42
C SER A 251 -19.30 6.07 -3.33
N ASN A 252 -19.20 5.31 -2.23
CA ASN A 252 -20.04 5.45 -1.04
C ASN A 252 -19.34 6.29 0.03
N GLN A 253 -19.55 7.61 -0.02
CA GLN A 253 -18.90 8.60 0.86
C GLN A 253 -19.05 8.31 2.36
N ILE A 254 -20.23 7.85 2.79
CA ILE A 254 -20.48 7.54 4.21
C ILE A 254 -19.63 6.33 4.62
N ALA A 255 -19.69 5.25 3.84
CA ALA A 255 -18.97 4.02 4.16
C ALA A 255 -17.45 4.24 4.18
N ILE A 256 -16.89 4.93 3.17
CA ILE A 256 -15.45 5.19 3.16
C ILE A 256 -15.01 6.11 4.31
N GLN A 257 -15.82 7.11 4.65
CA GLN A 257 -15.51 8.03 5.75
C GLN A 257 -15.48 7.30 7.11
N GLU A 258 -16.41 6.37 7.36
CA GLU A 258 -16.41 5.54 8.57
C GLU A 258 -15.13 4.71 8.70
N GLU A 259 -14.75 4.00 7.64
CA GLU A 259 -13.57 3.12 7.65
C GLU A 259 -12.28 3.92 7.78
N ILE A 260 -12.11 4.99 7.00
CA ILE A 260 -10.93 5.84 7.09
C ILE A 260 -10.85 6.51 8.46
N SER A 261 -11.98 6.97 9.02
CA SER A 261 -11.98 7.57 10.36
C SER A 261 -11.49 6.58 11.41
N PHE A 262 -11.96 5.34 11.37
CA PHE A 262 -11.47 4.27 12.23
C PHE A 262 -9.95 4.07 12.07
N LEU A 263 -9.44 3.96 10.83
CA LEU A 263 -8.01 3.77 10.58
C LEU A 263 -7.14 4.98 11.03
N THR A 264 -7.66 6.20 10.90
CA THR A 264 -6.97 7.41 11.40
C THR A 264 -6.89 7.50 12.92
N GLN A 265 -7.73 6.76 13.64
CA GLN A 265 -7.82 6.76 15.11
C GLN A 265 -7.11 5.56 15.75
N LEU A 266 -6.47 4.68 14.97
CA LEU A 266 -5.71 3.56 15.52
C LEU A 266 -4.55 4.02 16.40
N GLU A 267 -3.97 5.18 16.13
CA GLU A 267 -2.90 5.78 16.93
C GLU A 267 -3.20 7.26 17.18
N ASP A 268 -2.93 7.74 18.40
CA ASP A 268 -3.02 9.17 18.72
C ASP A 268 -1.79 9.94 18.20
N ARG A 269 -1.68 9.98 16.87
CA ARG A 269 -0.60 10.64 16.13
C ARG A 269 -1.20 11.37 14.95
N GLN A 270 -0.87 12.64 14.78
CA GLN A 270 -1.38 13.46 13.68
C GLN A 270 -0.28 13.75 12.67
N LEU A 271 -0.57 13.50 11.39
CA LEU A 271 0.29 13.91 10.29
C LEU A 271 0.29 15.44 10.18
N LYS A 272 1.44 16.05 10.45
CA LYS A 272 1.63 17.49 10.24
C LYS A 272 1.84 17.76 8.76
N LEU A 273 0.78 18.20 8.08
CA LEU A 273 0.87 18.75 6.73
C LEU A 273 0.99 20.27 6.80
N TYR A 274 2.05 20.81 6.22
CA TYR A 274 2.16 22.24 5.96
C TYR A 274 1.46 22.50 4.64
N LYS A 275 0.25 23.06 4.68
CA LYS A 275 -0.42 23.49 3.44
C LYS A 275 0.45 24.53 2.77
N LEU A 276 0.84 24.24 1.52
CA LEU A 276 1.42 25.26 0.65
C LEU A 276 0.37 26.37 0.50
N LYS A 277 0.76 27.62 0.78
CA LYS A 277 -0.08 28.76 0.45
C LYS A 277 -0.18 28.79 -1.07
N THR A 278 -1.34 28.42 -1.60
CA THR A 278 -1.73 28.66 -2.99
C THR A 278 -1.88 30.16 -3.21
#